data_AF-A0A914LG13-F1
#
_entry.id   AF-A0A914LG13-F1
#
_cell.length_a   1.000
_cell.length_b   1.000
_cell.length_c   1.000
_cell.angle_alpha   90.00
_cell.angle_beta   90.00
_cell.angle_gamma   90.00
#
_symmetry.space_group_name_H-M   'P 1'
#
loop_
_entity.id
_entity.type
_entity.pdbx_description
1 polymer ?
#
loop_
_entity_poly.entity_id
_entity_poly.type
_entity_poly.pdbx_seq_one_letter_code
_entity_poly.pdbx_strand_id
1 'polypeptide(L)'
;MMKALDDVNNLGYAVRISCGAHMLNRAVQQCFGSKDGAISQLFASCRRVVSHVKHSIKAMNELRAAQLQEDLPQHQLLQAMAVRWNSTLIMLERLLEQRTAIDRMAFEKRDFDKITLSVREWNLLKPLKQLLKPVEELSLLLCKSRISVQIPYAKAIVSTLCRLDLRVDTENVPREIIESETMREKLFEEIKSRFITLQDDNQFQCSLTRFSKPNLPMISKFLFYGF
;
A
#
# COMPACT_ATOMS: atom_id res chain seq x y z
N MET A 1 19.41 -42.35 12.96
CA MET A 1 19.16 -40.93 12.66
C MET A 1 18.29 -40.69 11.42
N MET A 2 17.53 -41.71 10.96
CA MET A 2 16.83 -41.66 9.66
C MET A 2 15.40 -42.24 9.77
N LYS A 3 14.78 -42.09 10.95
CA LYS A 3 13.39 -42.51 11.23
C LYS A 3 12.51 -41.39 11.79
N ALA A 4 13.05 -40.18 11.98
CA ALA A 4 12.29 -39.04 12.53
C ALA A 4 11.80 -38.05 11.46
N LEU A 5 12.20 -38.24 10.19
CA LEU A 5 11.80 -37.36 9.07
C LEU A 5 10.58 -37.88 8.30
N ASP A 6 10.25 -39.17 8.41
CA ASP A 6 9.11 -39.76 7.69
C ASP A 6 7.80 -39.68 8.47
N ASP A 7 7.85 -39.59 9.81
CA ASP A 7 6.65 -39.53 10.65
C ASP A 7 5.97 -38.14 10.65
N VAL A 8 6.68 -37.07 10.23
CA VAL A 8 6.09 -35.73 10.08
C VAL A 8 5.26 -35.61 8.79
N ASN A 9 5.51 -36.46 7.80
CA ASN A 9 4.81 -36.42 6.50
C ASN A 9 3.54 -37.27 6.46
N ASN A 10 3.25 -38.09 7.49
CA ASN A 10 2.14 -39.06 7.48
C ASN A 10 0.95 -38.71 8.40
N LEU A 11 0.92 -37.51 8.97
CA LEU A 11 -0.32 -36.91 9.47
C LEU A 11 -0.78 -35.91 8.41
N GLY A 12 -1.97 -36.12 7.85
CA GLY A 12 -2.60 -35.30 6.79
C GLY A 12 -2.88 -33.82 7.14
N TYR A 13 -2.13 -33.25 8.07
CA TYR A 13 -1.94 -31.82 8.25
C TYR A 13 -0.70 -31.40 7.45
N ALA A 14 -0.89 -31.14 6.16
CA ALA A 14 -0.01 -30.22 5.46
C ALA A 14 -0.12 -28.87 6.18
N VAL A 15 0.74 -28.64 7.18
CA VAL A 15 0.97 -27.32 7.75
C VAL A 15 1.47 -26.48 6.59
N ARG A 16 0.54 -25.81 5.90
CA ARG A 16 0.85 -24.85 4.86
C ARG A 16 1.51 -23.68 5.57
N ILE A 17 2.83 -23.77 5.76
CA ILE A 17 3.66 -22.66 6.18
C ILE A 17 3.59 -21.64 5.05
N SER A 18 2.56 -20.80 5.07
CA SER A 18 2.47 -19.70 4.13
C SER A 18 3.60 -18.75 4.47
N CYS A 19 4.54 -18.56 3.54
CA CYS A 19 5.57 -17.54 3.64
C CYS A 19 4.94 -16.21 4.10
N GLY A 20 5.50 -15.55 5.12
CA GLY A 20 4.98 -14.28 5.63
C GLY A 20 4.75 -13.24 4.53
N ALA A 21 5.57 -13.22 3.48
CA ALA A 21 5.33 -12.37 2.31
C ALA A 21 4.02 -12.71 1.57
N HIS A 22 3.68 -13.99 1.43
CA HIS A 22 2.41 -14.44 0.85
C HIS A 22 1.22 -14.07 1.75
N MET A 23 1.36 -14.25 3.06
CA MET A 23 0.35 -13.88 4.04
C MET A 23 0.07 -12.38 4.02
N LEU A 24 1.12 -11.56 3.99
CA LEU A 24 1.03 -10.10 3.88
C LEU A 24 0.40 -9.69 2.54
N ASN A 25 0.79 -10.33 1.43
CA ASN A 25 0.16 -10.07 0.14
C ASN A 25 -1.35 -10.33 0.17
N ARG A 26 -1.80 -11.42 0.83
CA ARG A 26 -3.24 -11.68 1.00
C ARG A 26 -3.93 -10.64 1.88
N ALA A 27 -3.31 -10.26 3.00
CA ALA A 27 -3.85 -9.22 3.89
C ALA A 27 -4.10 -7.90 3.14
N VAL A 28 -3.10 -7.42 2.38
CA VAL A 28 -3.23 -6.17 1.61
C VAL A 28 -4.28 -6.29 0.51
N GLN A 29 -4.30 -7.40 -0.23
CA GLN A 29 -5.28 -7.61 -1.30
C GLN A 29 -6.72 -7.67 -0.76
N GLN A 30 -6.93 -8.22 0.44
CA GLN A 30 -8.24 -8.20 1.12
C GLN A 30 -8.69 -6.78 1.48
N CYS A 31 -7.73 -5.87 1.72
CA CYS A 31 -7.99 -4.47 2.05
C CYS A 31 -8.27 -3.59 0.83
N PHE A 32 -7.90 -4.00 -0.39
CA PHE A 32 -8.23 -3.27 -1.62
C PHE A 32 -9.74 -3.21 -1.92
N GLY A 33 -10.56 -3.93 -1.15
CA GLY A 33 -11.98 -3.70 -1.00
C GLY A 33 -12.87 -4.71 -1.73
N SER A 34 -14.16 -4.70 -1.37
CA SER A 34 -15.24 -5.23 -2.20
C SER A 34 -15.37 -4.37 -3.47
N LYS A 35 -15.92 -4.94 -4.55
CA LYS A 35 -15.97 -4.29 -5.87
C LYS A 35 -16.53 -2.86 -5.85
N ASP A 36 -17.40 -2.55 -4.89
CA ASP A 36 -18.13 -1.28 -4.80
C ASP A 36 -17.58 -0.26 -3.78
N GLY A 37 -16.47 -0.57 -3.10
CA GLY A 37 -15.85 0.37 -2.14
C GLY A 37 -15.14 1.55 -2.82
N ALA A 38 -15.08 2.71 -2.15
CA ALA A 38 -14.43 3.92 -2.67
C ALA A 38 -12.97 3.70 -3.12
N ILE A 39 -12.21 2.89 -2.38
CA ILE A 39 -10.81 2.53 -2.71
C ILE A 39 -10.74 1.62 -3.96
N SER A 40 -11.67 0.67 -4.08
CA SER A 40 -11.77 -0.20 -5.26
C SER A 40 -12.07 0.64 -6.52
N GLN A 41 -13.02 1.57 -6.41
CA GLN A 41 -13.38 2.51 -7.46
C GLN A 41 -12.20 3.41 -7.84
N LEU A 42 -11.49 3.98 -6.85
CA LEU A 42 -10.28 4.76 -7.08
C LEU A 42 -9.24 3.97 -7.89
N PHE A 43 -8.98 2.71 -7.50
CA PHE A 43 -8.01 1.89 -8.24
C PHE A 43 -8.50 1.56 -9.65
N ALA A 44 -9.81 1.45 -9.88
CA ALA A 44 -10.37 1.32 -11.22
C ALA A 44 -10.15 2.59 -12.05
N SER A 45 -10.40 3.78 -11.49
CA SER A 45 -10.10 5.06 -12.13
C SER A 45 -8.61 5.22 -12.45
N CYS A 46 -7.72 4.86 -11.51
CA CYS A 46 -6.28 4.85 -11.75
C CYS A 46 -5.90 3.96 -12.94
N ARG A 47 -6.40 2.71 -12.96
CA ARG A 47 -6.16 1.78 -14.07
C ARG A 47 -6.71 2.30 -15.39
N ARG A 48 -7.86 2.99 -15.39
CA ARG A 48 -8.46 3.61 -16.57
C ARG A 48 -7.56 4.70 -17.15
N VAL A 49 -7.08 5.62 -16.32
CA VAL A 49 -6.15 6.70 -16.74
C VAL A 49 -4.89 6.10 -17.35
N VAL A 50 -4.26 5.14 -16.66
CA VAL A 50 -3.04 4.48 -17.16
C VAL A 50 -3.30 3.76 -18.48
N SER A 51 -4.41 3.02 -18.57
CA SER A 51 -4.80 2.27 -19.77
C SER A 51 -5.04 3.20 -20.97
N HIS A 52 -5.73 4.33 -20.76
CA HIS A 52 -5.95 5.33 -21.81
C HIS A 52 -4.64 5.79 -22.45
N VAL A 53 -3.64 6.12 -21.62
CA VAL A 53 -2.33 6.57 -22.12
C VAL A 53 -1.58 5.43 -22.80
N LYS A 54 -1.51 4.25 -22.18
CA LYS A 54 -0.70 3.13 -22.68
C LYS A 54 -1.20 2.52 -24.00
N HIS A 55 -2.51 2.56 -24.27
CA HIS A 55 -3.07 1.95 -25.49
C HIS A 55 -2.98 2.85 -26.73
N SER A 56 -2.50 4.09 -26.59
CA SER A 56 -2.43 5.03 -27.70
C SER A 56 -1.02 5.61 -27.81
N ILE A 57 -0.34 5.32 -28.92
CA ILE A 57 0.97 5.92 -29.25
C ILE A 57 0.88 7.45 -29.21
N LYS A 58 -0.25 7.99 -29.71
CA LYS A 58 -0.54 9.42 -29.64
C LYS A 58 -0.59 9.91 -28.18
N ALA A 59 -1.34 9.23 -27.30
CA ALA A 59 -1.42 9.61 -25.89
C ALA A 59 -0.07 9.47 -25.15
N MET A 60 0.74 8.46 -25.48
CA MET A 60 2.09 8.33 -24.93
C MET A 60 3.00 9.49 -25.35
N ASN A 61 2.94 9.91 -26.61
CA ASN A 61 3.73 11.03 -27.12
C ASN A 61 3.26 12.36 -26.51
N GLU A 62 1.95 12.55 -26.35
CA GLU A 62 1.38 13.72 -25.67
C GLU A 62 1.79 13.77 -24.20
N LEU A 63 1.80 12.62 -23.50
CA LEU A 63 2.33 12.56 -22.14
C LEU A 63 3.79 12.98 -22.09
N ARG A 64 4.61 12.49 -23.02
CA ARG A 64 6.02 12.89 -23.10
C ARG A 64 6.19 14.39 -23.38
N ALA A 65 5.37 14.96 -24.26
CA ALA A 65 5.39 16.39 -24.52
C ALA A 65 4.98 17.20 -23.28
N ALA A 66 3.92 16.79 -22.58
CA ALA A 66 3.49 17.43 -21.34
C ALA A 66 4.54 17.31 -20.22
N GLN A 67 5.21 16.15 -20.11
CA GLN A 67 6.32 15.94 -19.18
C GLN A 67 7.47 16.92 -19.43
N LEU A 68 7.86 17.12 -20.69
CA LEU A 68 8.89 18.08 -21.06
C LEU A 68 8.50 19.53 -20.75
N GLN A 69 7.23 19.88 -20.94
CA GLN A 69 6.73 21.24 -20.63
C GLN A 69 6.63 21.52 -19.13
N GLU A 70 6.33 20.49 -18.34
CA GLU A 70 6.20 20.57 -16.87
C GLU A 70 7.51 20.27 -16.13
N ASP A 71 8.62 20.10 -16.86
CA ASP A 71 9.92 19.71 -16.30
C ASP A 71 9.86 18.44 -15.42
N LEU A 72 9.05 17.47 -15.85
CA LEU A 72 8.89 16.19 -15.16
C LEU A 72 9.79 15.10 -15.77
N PRO A 73 10.21 14.11 -14.97
CA PRO A 73 10.83 12.90 -15.48
C PRO A 73 9.94 12.24 -16.54
N GLN A 74 10.53 11.80 -17.66
CA GLN A 74 9.81 11.21 -18.79
C GLN A 74 9.44 9.74 -18.56
N HIS A 75 8.85 9.44 -17.42
CA HIS A 75 8.47 8.09 -17.06
C HIS A 75 7.14 7.68 -17.68
N GLN A 76 7.07 6.46 -18.20
CA GLN A 76 5.80 5.89 -18.61
C GLN A 76 4.89 5.62 -17.40
N LEU A 77 3.58 5.73 -17.60
CA LEU A 77 2.61 5.28 -16.62
C LEU A 77 2.66 3.76 -16.45
N LEU A 78 2.52 3.30 -15.21
CA LEU A 78 2.66 1.90 -14.83
C LEU A 78 1.31 1.30 -14.46
N GLN A 79 0.95 0.18 -15.08
CA GLN A 79 -0.29 -0.53 -14.78
C GLN A 79 -0.07 -1.48 -13.61
N ALA A 80 -0.98 -1.46 -12.63
CA ALA A 80 -0.97 -2.46 -11.56
C ALA A 80 -1.22 -3.87 -12.11
N MET A 81 -0.42 -4.83 -11.63
CA MET A 81 -0.61 -6.27 -11.81
C MET A 81 -1.54 -6.81 -10.73
N ALA A 82 -2.67 -7.40 -11.13
CA ALA A 82 -3.72 -7.84 -10.20
C ALA A 82 -3.23 -8.74 -9.03
N VAL A 83 -2.22 -9.59 -9.28
CA VAL A 83 -1.76 -10.59 -8.31
C VAL A 83 -0.82 -10.03 -7.23
N ARG A 84 -0.11 -8.92 -7.51
CA ARG A 84 0.90 -8.35 -6.60
C ARG A 84 0.51 -6.95 -6.14
N TRP A 85 0.24 -6.81 -4.85
CA TRP A 85 -0.25 -5.55 -4.31
C TRP A 85 0.75 -4.39 -4.49
N ASN A 86 2.07 -4.64 -4.46
CA ASN A 86 3.10 -3.60 -4.62
C ASN A 86 3.00 -2.88 -5.97
N SER A 87 2.53 -3.58 -7.02
CA SER A 87 2.36 -2.96 -8.34
C SER A 87 1.26 -1.88 -8.33
N THR A 88 0.29 -1.98 -7.41
CA THR A 88 -0.68 -0.91 -7.15
C THR A 88 0.03 0.29 -6.56
N LEU A 89 0.86 0.12 -5.51
CA LEU A 89 1.61 1.22 -4.91
C LEU A 89 2.47 1.95 -5.95
N ILE A 90 3.25 1.20 -6.75
CA ILE A 90 4.08 1.75 -7.82
C ILE A 90 3.24 2.55 -8.84
N MET A 91 2.06 2.04 -9.21
CA MET A 91 1.12 2.78 -10.07
C MET A 91 0.68 4.10 -9.42
N LEU A 92 0.31 4.09 -8.13
CA LEU A 92 -0.12 5.31 -7.44
C LEU A 92 1.01 6.34 -7.36
N GLU A 93 2.23 5.89 -7.05
CA GLU A 93 3.42 6.76 -7.00
C GLU A 93 3.70 7.39 -8.35
N ARG A 94 3.64 6.60 -9.44
CA ARG A 94 3.84 7.11 -10.79
C ARG A 94 2.74 8.11 -11.19
N LEU A 95 1.48 7.84 -10.84
CA LEU A 95 0.38 8.76 -11.10
C LEU A 95 0.55 10.09 -10.35
N LEU A 96 0.96 10.03 -9.07
CA LEU A 96 1.22 11.22 -8.27
C LEU A 96 2.40 12.05 -8.82
N GLU A 97 3.49 11.38 -9.24
CA GLU A 97 4.64 12.03 -9.88
C GLU A 97 4.24 12.74 -11.17
N GLN A 98 3.36 12.11 -11.97
CA GLN A 98 3.00 12.56 -13.31
C GLN A 98 1.72 13.41 -13.35
N ARG A 99 1.22 13.84 -12.19
CA ARG A 99 -0.09 14.51 -12.09
C ARG A 99 -0.17 15.77 -12.94
N THR A 100 0.80 16.67 -12.87
CA THR A 100 0.73 17.95 -13.61
C THR A 100 0.75 17.73 -15.12
N ALA A 101 1.56 16.77 -15.62
CA ALA A 101 1.54 16.38 -17.02
C ALA A 101 0.19 15.77 -17.44
N ILE A 102 -0.42 14.92 -16.61
CA ILE A 102 -1.76 14.34 -16.87
C ILE A 102 -2.83 15.43 -16.92
N ASP A 103 -2.83 16.36 -15.96
CA ASP A 103 -3.78 17.46 -15.89
C ASP A 103 -3.63 18.40 -17.10
N ARG A 104 -2.40 18.69 -17.54
CA ARG A 104 -2.11 19.44 -18.78
C ARG A 104 -2.69 18.74 -20.01
N MET A 105 -2.41 17.45 -20.18
CA MET A 105 -2.97 16.67 -21.30
C MET A 105 -4.51 16.70 -21.32
N ALA A 106 -5.13 16.55 -20.16
CA ALA A 106 -6.58 16.60 -20.02
C ALA A 106 -7.14 17.98 -20.40
N PHE A 107 -6.45 19.05 -19.99
CA PHE A 107 -6.80 20.42 -20.34
C PHE A 107 -6.73 20.68 -21.85
N GLU A 108 -5.63 20.30 -22.50
CA GLU A 108 -5.43 20.49 -23.95
C GLU A 108 -6.51 19.77 -24.79
N LYS A 109 -6.96 18.60 -24.34
CA LYS A 109 -7.98 17.80 -25.02
C LYS A 109 -9.41 18.11 -24.62
N ARG A 110 -9.61 18.86 -23.52
CA ARG A 110 -10.92 19.06 -22.88
C ARG A 110 -11.61 17.73 -22.53
N ASP A 111 -10.84 16.70 -22.16
CA ASP A 111 -11.35 15.35 -21.84
C ASP A 111 -10.91 14.93 -20.43
N PHE A 112 -11.42 15.64 -19.43
CA PHE A 112 -11.05 15.43 -18.03
C PHE A 112 -11.54 14.07 -17.51
N ASP A 113 -12.75 13.67 -17.87
CA ASP A 113 -13.37 12.44 -17.35
C ASP A 113 -12.60 11.19 -17.74
N LYS A 114 -12.00 11.15 -18.95
CA LYS A 114 -11.27 9.96 -19.43
C LYS A 114 -9.77 9.99 -19.14
N ILE A 115 -9.18 11.17 -18.96
CA ILE A 115 -7.72 11.33 -18.91
C ILE A 115 -7.23 11.64 -17.49
N THR A 116 -8.02 12.25 -16.63
CA THR A 116 -7.63 12.54 -15.24
C THR A 116 -8.50 11.82 -14.20
N LEU A 117 -8.08 11.97 -12.95
CA LEU A 117 -8.84 11.63 -11.75
C LEU A 117 -9.51 12.90 -11.22
N SER A 118 -10.61 12.74 -10.50
CA SER A 118 -11.21 13.85 -9.76
C SER A 118 -10.27 14.38 -8.67
N VAL A 119 -10.47 15.63 -8.24
CA VAL A 119 -9.69 16.25 -7.16
C VAL A 119 -9.71 15.39 -5.89
N ARG A 120 -10.88 14.84 -5.55
CA ARG A 120 -11.07 13.92 -4.42
C ARG A 120 -10.24 12.64 -4.57
N GLU A 121 -10.27 12.02 -5.74
CA GLU A 121 -9.48 10.82 -6.02
C GLU A 121 -7.98 11.10 -5.92
N TRP A 122 -7.51 12.22 -6.47
CA TRP A 122 -6.12 12.66 -6.32
C TRP A 122 -5.71 12.88 -4.86
N ASN A 123 -6.61 13.44 -4.04
CA ASN A 123 -6.37 13.66 -2.62
C ASN A 123 -6.33 12.34 -1.84
N LEU A 124 -7.12 11.34 -2.24
CA LEU A 124 -7.13 10.00 -1.62
C LEU A 124 -5.86 9.19 -1.94
N LEU A 125 -5.20 9.43 -3.08
CA LEU A 125 -3.95 8.73 -3.42
C LEU A 125 -2.80 8.99 -2.43
N LYS A 126 -2.71 10.20 -1.87
CA LYS A 126 -1.64 10.59 -0.96
C LYS A 126 -1.63 9.79 0.35
N PRO A 127 -2.72 9.74 1.14
CA PRO A 127 -2.75 8.94 2.37
C PRO A 127 -2.65 7.44 2.07
N LEU A 128 -3.18 6.95 0.95
CA LEU A 128 -3.00 5.55 0.54
C LEU A 128 -1.53 5.20 0.25
N LYS A 129 -0.79 6.09 -0.42
CA LYS A 129 0.66 5.93 -0.60
C LYS A 129 1.36 5.84 0.76
N GLN A 130 1.04 6.74 1.69
CA GLN A 130 1.63 6.76 3.03
C GLN A 130 1.31 5.48 3.81
N LEU A 131 0.08 4.97 3.70
CA LEU A 131 -0.36 3.72 4.31
C LEU A 131 0.40 2.50 3.77
N LEU A 132 0.59 2.43 2.45
CA LEU A 132 1.14 1.26 1.78
C LEU A 132 2.68 1.19 1.83
N LYS A 133 3.38 2.32 1.98
CA LYS A 133 4.84 2.37 2.06
C LYS A 133 5.47 1.50 3.16
N PRO A 134 5.08 1.60 4.44
CA PRO A 134 5.65 0.76 5.49
C PRO A 134 5.40 -0.74 5.26
N VAL A 135 4.31 -1.07 4.54
CA VAL A 135 3.96 -2.45 4.18
C VAL A 135 4.88 -3.00 3.07
N GLU A 136 5.32 -2.13 2.16
CA GLU A 136 6.23 -2.48 1.05
C GLU A 136 7.61 -2.82 1.60
N GLU A 137 8.13 -1.96 2.47
CA GLU A 137 9.41 -2.13 3.14
C GLU A 137 9.47 -3.46 3.90
N LEU A 138 8.42 -3.79 4.66
CA LEU A 138 8.39 -5.08 5.36
C LEU A 138 8.22 -6.25 4.39
N SER A 139 7.43 -6.11 3.32
CA SER A 139 7.29 -7.19 2.33
C SER A 139 8.66 -7.59 1.78
N LEU A 140 9.53 -6.61 1.53
CA LEU A 140 10.91 -6.85 1.11
C LEU A 140 11.74 -7.54 2.21
N LEU A 141 11.60 -7.13 3.47
CA LEU A 141 12.27 -7.79 4.60
C LEU A 141 11.80 -9.25 4.75
N LEU A 142 10.49 -9.50 4.69
CA LEU A 142 9.89 -10.82 4.79
C LEU A 142 10.36 -11.75 3.67
N CYS A 143 10.40 -11.26 2.42
CA CYS A 143 10.89 -12.01 1.27
C CYS A 143 12.35 -12.48 1.43
N LYS A 144 13.17 -11.75 2.19
CA LYS A 144 14.59 -12.05 2.42
C LYS A 144 14.85 -12.76 3.74
N SER A 145 13.79 -13.11 4.48
CA SER A 145 13.90 -13.53 5.86
C SER A 145 13.66 -15.03 6.08
N ARG A 146 14.27 -15.57 7.13
CA ARG A 146 13.94 -16.91 7.65
C ARG A 146 12.58 -16.89 8.34
N ILE A 147 11.91 -18.04 8.40
CA ILE A 147 10.59 -18.18 9.04
C ILE A 147 10.59 -17.66 10.49
N SER A 148 11.68 -17.88 11.24
CA SER A 148 11.81 -17.49 12.65
C SER A 148 11.74 -15.99 12.93
N VAL A 149 11.99 -15.14 11.95
CA VAL A 149 11.95 -13.67 12.12
C VAL A 149 10.67 -13.02 11.55
N GLN A 150 9.75 -13.81 11.00
CA GLN A 150 8.50 -13.30 10.44
C GLN A 150 7.56 -12.71 11.51
N ILE A 151 7.55 -13.29 12.73
CA ILE A 151 6.74 -12.78 13.86
C ILE A 151 7.22 -11.40 14.33
N PRO A 152 8.53 -11.18 14.62
CA PRO A 152 9.05 -9.85 14.94
C PRO A 152 8.71 -8.80 13.87
N TYR A 153 8.81 -9.15 12.59
CA TYR A 153 8.48 -8.26 11.49
C TYR A 153 6.98 -7.92 11.44
N ALA A 154 6.10 -8.91 11.63
CA ALA A 154 4.67 -8.65 11.71
C ALA A 154 4.32 -7.74 12.90
N LYS A 155 4.92 -7.96 14.08
CA LYS A 155 4.78 -7.05 15.24
C LYS A 155 5.24 -5.63 14.91
N ALA A 156 6.34 -5.49 14.18
CA ALA A 156 6.83 -4.18 13.73
C ALA A 156 5.83 -3.48 12.81
N ILE A 157 5.24 -4.16 11.82
CA ILE A 157 4.17 -3.58 10.99
C ILE A 157 2.98 -3.16 11.84
N VAL A 158 2.47 -4.05 12.68
CA VAL A 158 1.26 -3.80 13.49
C VAL A 158 1.48 -2.55 14.35
N SER A 159 2.68 -2.43 14.93
CA SER A 159 3.11 -1.26 15.67
C SER A 159 3.23 -0.01 14.81
N THR A 160 3.78 -0.10 13.60
CA THR A 160 3.88 1.03 12.66
C THR A 160 2.49 1.48 12.17
N LEU A 161 1.60 0.56 11.83
CA LEU A 161 0.22 0.87 11.44
C LEU A 161 -0.57 1.48 12.61
N CYS A 162 -0.37 1.03 13.85
CA CYS A 162 -0.96 1.66 15.03
C CYS A 162 -0.51 3.11 15.23
N ARG A 163 0.77 3.40 14.93
CA ARG A 163 1.34 4.74 15.09
C ARG A 163 1.10 5.65 13.89
N LEU A 164 0.73 5.08 12.74
CA LEU A 164 0.49 5.84 11.53
C LEU A 164 -0.88 6.50 11.63
N ASP A 165 -0.91 7.74 12.12
CA ASP A 165 -2.11 8.57 12.10
C ASP A 165 -2.22 9.28 10.75
N LEU A 166 -3.22 8.93 9.92
CA LEU A 166 -3.49 9.64 8.66
C LEU A 166 -4.46 10.80 8.89
N ARG A 167 -5.02 10.97 10.10
CA ARG A 167 -5.93 12.05 10.42
C ARG A 167 -5.19 13.38 10.40
N VAL A 168 -5.88 14.40 9.90
CA VAL A 168 -5.40 15.79 9.98
C VAL A 168 -6.07 16.39 11.22
N ASP A 169 -5.32 17.18 11.99
CA ASP A 169 -5.81 17.93 13.16
C ASP A 169 -6.76 19.08 12.74
N THR A 170 -7.87 18.74 12.09
CA THR A 170 -8.91 19.68 11.67
C THR A 170 -10.25 19.25 12.26
N GLU A 171 -11.07 20.23 12.65
CA GLU A 171 -12.43 19.98 13.18
C GLU A 171 -13.31 19.23 12.17
N ASN A 172 -12.98 19.31 10.88
CA ASN A 172 -13.63 18.55 9.81
C ASN A 172 -12.58 17.71 9.07
N VAL A 173 -12.56 16.40 9.34
CA VAL A 173 -11.65 15.47 8.68
C VAL A 173 -12.17 15.15 7.28
N PRO A 174 -11.38 15.36 6.21
CA PRO A 174 -11.83 15.06 4.85
C PRO A 174 -12.23 13.60 4.67
N ARG A 175 -13.22 13.34 3.80
CA ARG A 175 -13.74 11.98 3.56
C ARG A 175 -12.67 11.02 3.08
N GLU A 176 -11.73 11.50 2.28
CA GLU A 176 -10.59 10.74 1.76
C GLU A 176 -9.71 10.20 2.89
N ILE A 177 -9.52 11.02 3.93
CA ILE A 177 -8.76 10.64 5.11
C ILE A 177 -9.51 9.54 5.88
N ILE A 178 -10.82 9.70 6.08
CA ILE A 178 -11.67 8.67 6.72
C ILE A 178 -11.62 7.34 5.96
N GLU A 179 -11.67 7.37 4.63
CA GLU A 179 -11.60 6.18 3.78
C GLU A 179 -10.23 5.49 3.89
N SER A 180 -9.14 6.26 3.89
CA SER A 180 -7.79 5.72 4.10
C SER A 180 -7.56 5.16 5.51
N GLU A 181 -8.14 5.79 6.53
CA GLU A 181 -8.10 5.34 7.93
C GLU A 181 -8.87 4.03 8.11
N THR A 182 -10.05 3.91 7.48
CA THR A 182 -10.82 2.67 7.47
C THR A 182 -10.02 1.52 6.84
N MET A 183 -9.29 1.80 5.76
CA MET A 183 -8.38 0.82 5.15
C MET A 183 -7.23 0.44 6.08
N ARG A 184 -6.64 1.42 6.78
CA ARG A 184 -5.58 1.20 7.77
C ARG A 184 -6.06 0.28 8.89
N GLU A 185 -7.23 0.54 9.46
CA GLU A 185 -7.84 -0.28 10.50
C GLU A 185 -8.10 -1.71 10.01
N LYS A 186 -8.66 -1.86 8.80
CA LYS A 186 -8.85 -3.18 8.20
C LYS A 186 -7.53 -3.92 7.98
N LEU A 187 -6.50 -3.21 7.48
CA LEU A 187 -5.18 -3.79 7.25
C LEU A 187 -4.52 -4.22 8.56
N PHE A 188 -4.65 -3.41 9.60
CA PHE A 188 -4.19 -3.73 10.94
C PHE A 188 -4.81 -5.05 11.43
N GLU A 189 -6.15 -5.19 11.34
CA GLU A 189 -6.84 -6.40 11.77
C GLU A 189 -6.50 -7.63 10.90
N GLU A 190 -6.36 -7.46 9.59
CA GLU A 190 -5.94 -8.53 8.68
C GLU A 190 -4.53 -9.04 8.98
N ILE A 191 -3.60 -8.16 9.33
CA ILE A 191 -2.23 -8.55 9.67
C ILE A 191 -2.19 -9.16 11.07
N LYS A 192 -2.87 -8.54 12.04
CA LYS A 192 -2.96 -9.06 13.41
C LYS A 192 -3.58 -10.47 13.44
N SER A 193 -4.72 -10.67 12.81
CA SER A 193 -5.42 -11.96 12.75
C SER A 193 -4.65 -13.07 12.03
N ARG A 194 -3.64 -12.73 11.23
CA ARG A 194 -2.85 -13.68 10.43
C ARG A 194 -1.49 -14.01 11.04
N PHE A 195 -0.87 -13.04 11.69
CA PHE A 195 0.48 -13.19 12.22
C PHE A 195 0.55 -13.28 13.75
N ILE A 196 -0.47 -12.81 14.48
CA ILE A 196 -0.44 -12.70 15.95
C ILE A 196 -1.30 -13.78 16.63
N THR A 197 -2.37 -14.26 16.00
CA THR A 197 -3.17 -15.43 16.46
C THR A 197 -2.39 -16.75 16.50
N LEU A 198 -1.12 -16.76 16.09
CA LEU A 198 -0.21 -17.89 16.25
C LEU A 198 0.39 -18.00 17.67
N GLN A 199 0.14 -17.02 18.56
CA GLN A 199 0.51 -17.09 19.98
C GLN A 199 -0.54 -16.36 20.85
N ASP A 200 -1.71 -16.97 21.04
CA ASP A 200 -2.43 -16.75 22.30
C ASP A 200 -1.75 -17.61 23.37
N ASP A 201 -0.72 -17.03 23.98
CA ASP A 201 -0.49 -17.20 25.41
C ASP A 201 -0.04 -15.82 25.95
N ASN A 202 -1.05 -15.08 26.41
CA ASN A 202 -0.97 -14.01 27.40
C ASN A 202 0.16 -12.97 27.25
N GLN A 203 -0.11 -11.83 26.56
CA GLN A 203 0.39 -10.52 27.03
C GLN A 203 -0.10 -9.24 26.31
N PHE A 204 -1.06 -9.26 25.38
CA PHE A 204 -1.37 -8.05 24.61
C PHE A 204 -2.83 -7.61 24.72
N GLN A 205 -3.21 -7.06 25.88
CA GLN A 205 -4.29 -6.08 25.94
C GLN A 205 -3.78 -4.77 25.33
N CYS A 206 -4.23 -4.45 24.12
CA CYS A 206 -4.07 -3.12 23.55
C CYS A 206 -5.10 -2.20 24.23
N SER A 207 -4.71 -1.55 25.32
CA SER A 207 -5.54 -0.55 26.00
C SER A 207 -5.55 0.75 25.19
N LEU A 208 -6.71 1.07 24.61
CA LEU A 208 -7.04 2.30 23.87
C LEU A 208 -7.16 3.55 24.78
N THR A 209 -6.29 3.71 25.76
CA THR A 209 -6.33 4.86 26.68
C THR A 209 -5.03 5.66 26.57
N ARG A 210 -5.14 6.74 25.79
CA ARG A 210 -4.42 8.03 25.92
C ARG A 210 -3.33 8.01 27.00
N PHE A 211 -2.05 7.89 26.64
CA PHE A 211 -0.94 8.53 27.37
C PHE A 211 0.34 8.57 26.52
N SER A 212 0.87 9.80 26.42
CA SER A 212 2.26 10.23 26.47
C SER A 212 3.34 9.42 25.74
N LYS A 213 4.05 10.14 24.86
CA LYS A 213 5.38 9.79 24.34
C LYS A 213 6.25 9.09 25.38
N PRO A 214 6.94 8.02 24.98
CA PRO A 214 8.29 7.77 25.46
C PRO A 214 9.28 7.68 24.28
N ASN A 215 10.43 8.29 24.50
CA ASN A 215 11.62 8.22 23.66
C ASN A 215 11.97 6.77 23.29
N LEU A 216 12.18 6.52 22.00
CA LEU A 216 13.03 5.43 21.51
C LEU A 216 14.05 6.02 20.52
N PRO A 217 15.36 5.76 20.72
CA PRO A 217 16.39 6.30 19.85
C PRO A 217 16.53 5.47 18.57
N MET A 218 16.89 6.16 17.48
CA MET A 218 17.38 5.64 16.20
C MET A 218 16.41 4.89 15.28
N ILE A 219 15.55 5.67 14.61
CA ILE A 219 15.46 5.65 13.13
C ILE A 219 15.55 7.10 12.63
N SER A 220 16.53 7.86 13.14
CA SER A 220 16.91 9.17 12.58
C SER A 220 18.19 8.99 11.77
N LYS A 221 18.06 8.73 10.47
CA LYS A 221 19.11 9.10 9.50
C LYS A 221 18.75 9.05 8.00
N PHE A 222 17.50 8.80 7.60
CA PHE A 222 17.19 8.73 6.15
C PHE A 222 16.04 9.64 5.65
N LEU A 223 15.74 10.73 6.36
CA LEU A 223 14.80 11.76 5.89
C LEU A 223 15.45 13.12 5.58
N PHE A 224 16.76 13.18 5.38
CA PHE A 224 17.46 14.38 4.91
C PHE A 224 18.41 14.05 3.76
N TYR A 225 17.84 13.79 2.58
CA TYR A 225 18.37 14.07 1.24
C TYR A 225 17.09 14.00 0.36
N GLY A 226 16.46 15.08 -0.10
CA GLY A 226 17.06 16.29 -0.64
C GLY A 226 17.53 15.99 -2.05
N PHE A 227 16.59 15.89 -3.00
CA PHE A 227 16.57 16.42 -4.37
C PHE A 227 15.25 16.03 -5.03
#